data_AF-V9GBS7-F1
#
_entry.id   AF-V9GBS7-F1
#
_cell.length_a   1.000
_cell.length_b   1.000
_cell.length_c   1.000
_cell.angle_alpha   90.00
_cell.angle_beta   90.00
_cell.angle_gamma   90.00
#
_symmetry.space_group_name_H-M   'P 1'
#
loop_
_entity.id
_entity.type
_entity.pdbx_description
1 polymer ?
#
loop_
_entity_poly.entity_id
_entity_poly.type
_entity_poly.pdbx_seq_one_letter_code
_entity_poly.pdbx_strand_id
1 'polypeptide(L)' 'MYRNTYIWPQYGPGFWFFPIFVGRTSVAGFRWTGSSWIYAGYDLGRITSFTCY' A
#
# COMPACT_ATOMS: atom_id res chain seq x y z
N MET A 1 17.64 1.67 -1.38
CA MET A 1 16.97 0.48 -0.80
C MET A 1 15.50 0.57 -1.14
N TYR A 2 14.96 -0.39 -1.91
CA TYR A 2 13.55 -0.46 -2.24
C TYR A 2 12.79 -0.82 -0.98
N ARG A 3 11.95 0.10 -0.49
CA ARG A 3 11.32 0.02 0.83
C ARG A 3 9.93 -0.58 0.66
N ASN A 4 9.84 -1.89 0.78
CA ASN A 4 8.60 -2.64 0.64
C ASN A 4 7.69 -2.21 1.80
N THR A 5 6.59 -1.50 1.52
CA THR A 5 5.65 -1.07 2.57
C THR A 5 4.65 -2.19 2.82
N TYR A 6 4.56 -2.67 4.05
CA TYR A 6 3.52 -3.62 4.42
C TYR A 6 2.30 -2.84 4.93
N ILE A 7 1.17 -3.00 4.25
CA ILE A 7 -0.09 -2.35 4.61
C ILE A 7 -0.99 -3.34 5.35
N TRP A 8 -1.47 -2.91 6.52
CA TRP A 8 -2.45 -3.62 7.32
C TRP A 8 -3.81 -2.92 7.20
N PRO A 9 -4.74 -3.43 6.36
CA PRO A 9 -6.10 -2.89 6.30
C PRO A 9 -6.84 -3.21 7.61
N GLN A 10 -7.82 -2.36 7.98
CA GLN A 10 -8.68 -2.59 9.15
C GLN A 10 -9.44 -3.92 9.10
N TYR A 11 -9.69 -4.43 7.89
CA TYR A 11 -10.40 -5.68 7.64
C TYR A 11 -9.68 -6.46 6.53
N GLY A 12 -9.22 -7.67 6.84
CA GLY A 12 -8.60 -8.60 5.89
C GLY A 12 -7.10 -8.86 6.11
N PRO A 13 -6.49 -9.75 5.29
CA PRO A 13 -5.07 -10.05 5.37
C PRO A 13 -4.23 -8.85 4.92
N GLY A 14 -3.14 -8.59 5.64
CA GLY A 14 -2.16 -7.58 5.25
C GLY A 14 -1.54 -7.90 3.89
N PHE A 15 -1.18 -6.86 3.15
CA PHE A 15 -0.62 -7.01 1.80
C PHE A 15 0.59 -6.10 1.60
N TRP A 16 1.49 -6.56 0.73
CA TRP A 16 2.60 -5.73 0.28
C TRP A 16 2.09 -4.65 -0.66
N PHE A 17 2.54 -3.43 -0.43
CA PHE A 17 2.22 -2.28 -1.24
C PHE A 17 3.49 -1.48 -1.54
N PHE A 18 3.63 -1.09 -2.80
CA PHE A 18 4.72 -0.27 -3.27
C PHE A 18 4.17 1.08 -3.71
N PRO A 19 4.28 2.13 -2.90
CA PRO A 19 3.88 3.46 -3.31
C PRO A 19 4.80 3.96 -4.42
N ILE A 20 4.23 4.36 -5.56
CA ILE A 20 4.95 5.10 -6.61
C ILE A 20 4.74 6.60 -6.51
N PHE A 21 3.62 7.01 -5.91
CA PHE A 21 3.25 8.41 -5.75
C PHE A 21 2.49 8.59 -4.44
N VAL A 22 2.93 9.53 -3.60
CA VAL A 22 2.30 9.85 -2.32
C VAL A 22 1.87 11.32 -2.37
N GLY A 23 0.57 11.54 -2.52
CA GLY A 23 -0.07 12.85 -2.36
C GLY A 23 -0.44 13.11 -0.89
N ARG A 24 -0.98 14.30 -0.62
CA ARG A 24 -1.41 14.68 0.75
C ARG A 24 -2.58 13.84 1.27
N THR A 25 -3.42 13.32 0.38
CA THR A 25 -4.66 12.60 0.73
C THR A 25 -4.80 11.25 0.02
N SER A 26 -3.97 10.98 -0.99
CA SER A 26 -4.04 9.78 -1.80
C SER A 26 -2.66 9.22 -2.08
N VAL A 27 -2.56 7.90 -2.17
CA VAL A 27 -1.34 7.19 -2.54
C VAL A 27 -1.66 6.30 -3.74
N ALA A 28 -0.82 6.38 -4.77
CA ALA A 28 -0.89 5.49 -5.91
C ALA A 28 0.33 4.58 -5.92
N GLY A 29 0.13 3.30 -6.24
CA GLY A 29 1.16 2.30 -6.09
C GLY A 29 0.81 0.96 -6.71
N PHE A 30 1.68 -0.01 -6.47
CA PHE A 30 1.44 -1.39 -6.82
C PHE A 30 1.09 -2.19 -5.57
N ARG A 31 -0.10 -2.79 -5.56
CA ARG A 31 -0.51 -3.77 -4.56
C ARG A 31 -0.13 -5.17 -5.00
N TRP A 32 0.42 -5.95 -4.08
CA TRP A 32 0.60 -7.38 -4.25
C TRP A 32 -0.71 -8.12 -3.96
N THR A 33 -1.22 -8.88 -4.92
CA THR A 33 -2.42 -9.73 -4.74
C THR A 33 -2.10 -11.17 -4.33
N GLY A 34 -0.82 -11.49 -4.12
CA GLY A 34 -0.36 -12.85 -3.82
C GLY A 34 0.29 -13.55 -5.03
N SER A 35 -0.07 -13.14 -6.24
CA SER A 35 0.48 -13.69 -7.50
C SER A 35 1.09 -12.63 -8.41
N SER A 36 0.58 -11.40 -8.40
CA SER A 36 1.02 -10.32 -9.27
C SER A 36 0.98 -8.96 -8.56
N TRP A 37 1.73 -8.00 -9.11
CA TRP A 37 1.61 -6.58 -8.78
C TRP A 37 0.50 -5.95 -9.61
N ILE A 38 -0.51 -5.40 -8.95
CA ILE A 38 -1.59 -4.66 -9.60
C ILE A 38 -1.46 -3.18 -9.27
N TYR A 39 -1.68 -2.31 -10.24
CA TYR A 39 -1.72 -0.88 -9.98
C TYR A 39 -3.00 -0.53 -9.21
N ALA A 40 -2.86 0.11 -8.05
CA ALA A 40 -3.95 0.49 -7.19
C ALA A 40 -3.69 1.84 -6.53
N GLY A 41 -4.72 2.69 -6.55
CA GLY A 41 -4.77 3.94 -5.79
C GLY A 41 -5.60 3.75 -4.53
N TYR A 42 -5.08 4.21 -3.41
CA TYR A 42 -5.77 4.21 -2.11
C TYR A 42 -5.78 5.62 -1.52
N ASP A 43 -6.90 6.03 -0.95
CA ASP A 43 -6.96 7.25 -0.14
C ASP A 43 -6.24 7.02 1.20
N LEU A 44 -5.29 7.90 1.55
CA LEU A 44 -4.54 7.85 2.82
C LEU A 44 -5.48 7.90 4.03
N GLY A 45 -6.67 8.50 3.91
CA GLY A 45 -7.67 8.53 4.97
C GLY A 45 -8.29 7.17 5.31
N ARG A 46 -8.10 6.15 4.46
CA ARG A 46 -8.55 4.77 4.70
C ARG A 46 -7.43 3.82 5.12
N ILE A 47 -6.19 4.27 5.15
CA ILE A 47 -5.03 3.44 5.51
C ILE A 47 -4.75 3.65 7.00
N THR A 48 -4.98 2.62 7.80
CA THR A 48 -4.82 2.69 9.26
C THR A 48 -3.40 2.72 9.76
N SER A 49 -2.48 2.04 9.07
CA SER A 49 -1.07 2.00 9.45
C SER A 49 -0.24 1.47 8.29
N PHE A 50 0.94 2.05 8.09
CA PHE A 50 1.94 1.57 7.15
C PHE A 50 3.26 1.39 7.88
N THR A 51 3.88 0.21 7.75
CA THR A 51 5.20 -0.04 8.30
C THR A 51 6.19 -0.16 7.15
N CYS A 52 7.20 0.72 7.16
CA CYS A 52 8.30 0.69 6.22
C CYS A 52 9.51 0.03 6.89
N TYR A 53 9.81 -1.21 6.49
CA TYR A 53 11.04 -1.89 6.88
C TYR A 53 12.22 -1.40 6.05
#